data_AF-A0AA40F3Z2-F1
#
_entry.id   AF-A0AA40F3Z2-F1
#
_cell.length_a   1.000
_cell.length_b   1.000
_cell.length_c   1.000
_cell.angle_alpha   90.00
_cell.angle_beta   90.00
_cell.angle_gamma   90.00
#
_symmetry.space_group_name_H-M   'P 1'
#
loop_
_entity.id
_entity.type
_entity.pdbx_description
1 polymer ?
#
loop_
_entity_poly.entity_id
_entity_poly.type
_entity_poly.pdbx_seq_one_letter_code
_entity_poly.pdbx_strand_id
1 'polypeptide(L)' 'LDKRACSANGCACVRGLGQGVYCGNCAVGAGTMAIRKKRVASHAYECSPSGGCCDYGYARDCGTSRARC' A
#
# COMPACT_ATOMS: atom_id res chain seq x y z
N LEU A 1 -7.05 -9.57 -20.97
CA LEU A 1 -7.14 -8.48 -19.98
C LEU A 1 -6.05 -8.74 -18.96
N ASP A 2 -4.87 -8.12 -19.13
CA ASP A 2 -3.72 -8.32 -18.26
C ASP A 2 -4.11 -8.04 -16.81
N LYS A 3 -4.25 -9.14 -16.08
CA LYS A 3 -4.57 -9.20 -14.67
C LYS A 3 -3.46 -8.44 -13.96
N ARG A 4 -3.68 -7.17 -13.63
CA ARG A 4 -2.73 -6.34 -12.88
C ARG A 4 -2.15 -7.22 -11.79
N ALA A 5 -0.84 -7.44 -11.85
CA ALA A 5 -0.12 -8.38 -11.01
C ALA A 5 -0.18 -7.91 -9.56
N CYS A 6 -1.31 -8.12 -8.90
CA CYS A 6 -1.41 -8.05 -7.46
C CYS A 6 -0.52 -9.18 -6.93
N SER A 7 0.63 -8.80 -6.38
CA SER A 7 1.44 -9.73 -5.63
C SER A 7 0.92 -9.74 -4.20
N ALA A 8 0.19 -10.80 -3.85
CA ALA A 8 -0.14 -11.11 -2.46
C ALA A 8 1.10 -11.69 -1.75
N ASN A 9 2.18 -10.90 -1.68
CA ASN A 9 3.48 -11.28 -1.09
C ASN A 9 3.44 -11.44 0.46
N GLY A 10 2.24 -11.48 1.04
CA GLY A 10 2.00 -11.44 2.48
C GLY A 10 2.05 -10.03 3.07
N CYS A 11 1.89 -8.99 2.26
CA CYS A 11 1.71 -7.64 2.76
C CYS A 11 0.42 -7.56 3.59
N ALA A 12 0.41 -6.63 4.54
CA ALA A 12 -0.77 -6.35 5.35
C ALA A 12 -0.91 -4.83 5.53
N CYS A 13 -2.14 -4.33 5.38
CA CYS A 13 -2.47 -2.95 5.70
C CYS A 13 -3.03 -2.79 7.10
N VAL A 14 -3.12 -1.54 7.56
CA VAL A 14 -3.88 -1.20 8.77
C VAL A 14 -5.32 -1.68 8.60
N ARG A 15 -5.83 -2.42 9.59
CA ARG A 15 -7.25 -2.81 9.64
C ARG A 15 -8.11 -1.57 9.89
N GLY A 16 -9.23 -1.46 9.18
CA GLY A 16 -10.09 -0.28 9.23
C GLY A 16 -9.62 0.88 8.35
N LEU A 17 -8.52 0.72 7.60
CA LEU A 17 -8.18 1.66 6.53
C LEU A 17 -9.23 1.56 5.42
N GLY A 18 -9.65 2.70 4.87
CA GLY A 18 -10.56 2.71 3.71
C GLY A 18 -9.98 1.92 2.55
N GLN A 19 -10.84 1.22 1.79
CA GLN A 19 -10.37 0.52 0.60
C GLN A 19 -9.78 1.53 -0.39
N GLY A 20 -8.58 1.25 -0.90
CA GLY A 20 -7.91 2.16 -1.83
C GLY A 20 -6.46 1.80 -2.09
N VAL A 21 -5.82 2.54 -2.98
CA VAL A 21 -4.40 2.38 -3.30
C VAL A 21 -3.58 3.38 -2.50
N TYR A 22 -2.68 2.87 -1.67
CA TYR A 22 -1.78 3.62 -0.80
C TYR A 22 -0.33 3.32 -1.15
N CYS A 23 0.51 4.33 -1.12
CA CYS A 23 1.94 4.13 -1.28
C CYS A 23 2.56 3.51 -0.01
N GLY A 24 3.66 2.78 -0.17
CA GLY A 24 4.37 2.20 0.97
C GLY A 24 4.98 3.24 1.91
N ASN A 25 5.21 4.49 1.47
CA ASN A 25 5.60 5.59 2.35
C ASN A 25 4.40 6.35 2.95
N CYS A 26 3.18 5.88 2.72
CA CYS A 26 1.99 6.54 3.22
C CYS A 26 1.81 6.33 4.73
N ALA A 27 1.73 7.42 5.49
CA ALA A 27 1.45 7.41 6.92
C ALA A 27 -0.01 7.83 7.18
N VAL A 28 -0.75 7.01 7.92
CA VAL A 28 -2.19 7.16 8.20
C VAL A 28 -2.47 7.58 9.65
N GLY A 29 -1.43 8.03 10.36
CA GLY A 29 -1.50 8.46 11.76
C GLY A 29 -0.09 8.70 12.33
N ALA A 30 0.01 8.99 13.63
CA ALA A 30 1.24 9.31 14.37
C ALA A 30 2.32 8.19 14.27
N GLY A 31 3.02 8.11 13.14
CA GLY A 31 4.02 7.09 12.82
C GLY A 31 3.47 5.77 12.27
N THR A 32 2.15 5.62 12.07
CA THR A 32 1.58 4.38 11.53
C THR A 32 1.54 4.44 10.00
N MET A 33 2.24 3.51 9.35
CA MET A 33 2.18 3.35 7.89
C MET A 33 0.91 2.61 7.48
N ALA A 34 0.32 3.01 6.34
CA ALA A 34 -0.83 2.33 5.72
C ALA A 34 -0.56 0.83 5.52
N ILE A 35 0.66 0.49 5.10
CA ILE A 35 1.15 -0.87 4.97
C ILE A 35 2.01 -1.21 6.19
N ARG A 36 1.59 -2.20 6.97
CA ARG A 36 2.27 -2.67 8.18
C ARG A 36 3.29 -3.79 7.91
N LYS A 37 3.12 -4.58 6.86
CA LYS A 37 3.96 -5.76 6.57
C LYS A 37 4.44 -5.79 5.12
N LYS A 38 5.68 -6.23 4.89
CA LYS A 38 6.33 -6.31 3.55
C LYS A 38 6.27 -5.00 2.75
N ARG A 39 6.32 -3.87 3.47
CA ARG A 39 6.25 -2.51 2.94
C ARG A 39 7.54 -2.12 2.22
N VAL A 40 7.40 -1.65 0.98
CA VAL A 40 8.45 -0.98 0.22
C VAL A 40 8.00 0.45 -0.06
N ALA A 41 8.79 1.44 0.36
CA ALA A 41 8.38 2.85 0.34
C ALA A 41 7.98 3.37 -1.06
N SER A 42 8.61 2.83 -2.11
CA SER A 42 8.39 3.20 -3.51
C SER A 42 7.32 2.36 -4.23
N HIS A 43 6.64 1.45 -3.54
CA HIS A 43 5.60 0.62 -4.13
C HIS A 43 4.20 1.17 -3.84
N ALA A 44 3.26 0.84 -4.73
CA ALA A 44 1.84 1.08 -4.53
C ALA A 44 1.15 -0.20 -4.05
N TYR A 45 0.29 -0.07 -3.04
CA TYR A 45 -0.43 -1.18 -2.43
C TYR A 45 -1.93 -0.89 -2.43
N GLU A 46 -2.74 -1.82 -2.92
CA GLU A 46 -4.17 -1.74 -2.67
C GLU A 46 -4.49 -2.37 -1.33
N CYS A 47 -5.04 -1.60 -0.41
CA CYS A 47 -5.47 -2.06 0.90
C CYS A 47 -6.97 -2.36 0.89
N SER A 48 -7.35 -3.43 1.57
CA SER A 48 -8.75 -3.73 1.91
C SER A 48 -9.07 -3.34 3.37
N PRO A 49 -10.34 -3.07 3.71
CA PRO A 49 -10.74 -2.76 5.08
C PRO A 49 -10.44 -3.91 6.07
N SER A 50 -10.40 -5.14 5.57
CA SER A 50 -10.01 -6.33 6.33
C SER A 50 -8.51 -6.36 6.71
N GLY A 51 -7.69 -5.47 6.16
CA GLY A 51 -6.24 -5.40 6.39
C GLY A 51 -5.42 -6.23 5.40
N GLY A 52 -6.05 -6.84 4.40
CA GLY A 52 -5.35 -7.46 3.28
C GLY A 52 -4.73 -6.40 2.38
N CYS A 53 -3.69 -6.77 1.63
CA CYS A 53 -3.25 -5.94 0.53
C CYS A 53 -2.67 -6.68 -0.67
N CYS A 54 -2.63 -5.93 -1.76
CA CYS A 54 -2.02 -6.28 -3.03
C CYS A 54 -0.87 -5.33 -3.31
N ASP A 55 0.36 -5.85 -3.44
CA ASP A 55 1.49 -5.07 -3.94
C ASP A 55 1.41 -4.98 -5.48
N TYR A 56 1.29 -3.76 -6.00
CA TYR A 56 1.30 -3.48 -7.45
C TYR A 56 2.69 -3.15 -8.00
N GLY A 57 3.72 -3.25 -7.17
CA GLY A 57 5.10 -2.92 -7.50
C GLY A 57 5.40 -1.43 -7.42
N TYR A 58 6.54 -1.08 -7.98
CA TYR A 58 7.05 0.28 -8.03
C TYR A 58 6.07 1.24 -8.72
N ALA A 59 5.83 2.39 -8.09
CA ALA A 59 5.08 3.49 -8.66
C ALA A 59 5.87 4.78 -8.52
N ARG A 60 5.90 5.59 -9.58
CA ARG A 60 6.78 6.78 -9.68
C ARG A 60 6.46 7.86 -8.65
N ASP A 61 5.22 7.92 -8.21
CA ASP A 61 4.72 8.83 -7.18
C ASP A 61 5.05 8.35 -5.75
N CYS A 62 5.18 7.03 -5.55
CA CYS A 62 5.49 6.45 -4.26
C CYS A 62 6.96 6.63 -3.89
N GLY A 63 7.22 6.86 -2.60
CA GLY A 63 8.56 7.21 -2.09
C GLY A 63 8.92 8.69 -2.24
N THR A 64 7.99 9.51 -2.73
CA THR A 64 8.13 10.97 -2.84
C THR A 64 7.16 11.69 -1.90
N SER A 65 7.26 13.01 -1.81
CA SER A 65 6.29 13.85 -1.09
C SER A 65 4.90 13.92 -1.76
N ARG A 66 4.75 13.38 -2.97
CA ARG A 66 3.48 13.31 -3.73
C ARG A 66 2.83 11.93 -3.67
N ALA A 67 3.26 11.10 -2.73
CA ALA A 67 2.75 9.75 -2.56
C ALA A 67 1.24 9.76 -2.28
N ARG A 68 0.54 8.76 -2.81
CA ARG A 68 -0.90 8.58 -2.60
C ARG A 68 -1.17 8.04 -1.20
N CYS A 69 -1.85 8.90 -0.44
CA CYS A 69 -2.49 8.73 0.85
C CYS A 69 -3.89 9.34 0.74
#